data_AF-A0A2T4WB75-F1
#
_entry.id   AF-A0A2T4WB75-F1
#
_cell.length_a   1.000
_cell.length_b   1.000
_cell.length_c   1.000
_cell.angle_alpha   90.00
_cell.angle_beta   90.00
_cell.angle_gamma   90.00
#
_symmetry.space_group_name_H-M   'P 1'
#
loop_
_entity.id
_entity.type
_entity.pdbx_description
1 polymer ?
#
loop_
_entity_poly.entity_id
_entity_poly.type
_entity_poly.pdbx_seq_one_letter_code
_entity_poly.pdbx_strand_id
1 'polypeptide(L)'
;ALKASQALYVEATADTNDLRGQLWYEARNAGTPDEFYVVSKFDGSFLDVPLLHLSDLYLIYAECNVRLNGDSDGTGLAKINALRQRAGLTDLSSLSLAEVMQERRLELAFEGDRLFQLKRQGVLGEIQTIRGADWDCPGMVLQFPNFEGTAQGFVYNEEGGCN
;
A
#
# COMPACT_ATOMS: atom_id res chain seq x y z
N ALA A 1 -1.66 -18.00 4.16
CA ALA A 1 -1.94 -16.57 4.39
C ALA A 1 -0.65 -15.83 4.74
N LEU A 2 -0.53 -14.57 4.33
CA LEU A 2 0.65 -13.71 4.58
C LEU A 2 0.44 -12.90 5.87
N LYS A 3 1.50 -12.62 6.64
CA LYS A 3 1.40 -11.84 7.89
C LYS A 3 1.23 -10.35 7.58
N ALA A 4 0.24 -9.72 8.22
CA ALA A 4 -0.04 -8.30 8.12
C ALA A 4 0.34 -7.55 9.41
N SER A 5 0.58 -6.25 9.27
CA SER A 5 0.68 -5.36 10.43
C SER A 5 -0.69 -5.15 11.07
N GLN A 6 -0.72 -4.96 12.38
CA GLN A 6 -1.95 -4.59 13.11
C GLN A 6 -2.58 -3.32 12.52
N ALA A 7 -1.78 -2.32 12.18
CA ALA A 7 -2.27 -1.07 11.60
C ALA A 7 -3.03 -1.29 10.28
N LEU A 8 -2.52 -2.16 9.40
CA LEU A 8 -3.23 -2.50 8.16
C LEU A 8 -4.50 -3.31 8.44
N TYR A 9 -4.46 -4.28 9.36
CA TYR A 9 -5.63 -5.06 9.73
C TYR A 9 -6.76 -4.18 10.27
N VAL A 10 -6.45 -3.29 11.22
CA VAL A 10 -7.43 -2.36 11.81
C VAL A 10 -8.01 -1.45 10.73
N GLU A 11 -7.20 -0.92 9.82
CA GLU A 11 -7.68 -0.05 8.74
C GLU A 11 -8.58 -0.81 7.75
N ALA A 12 -8.19 -2.02 7.35
CA ALA A 12 -8.93 -2.84 6.40
C ALA A 12 -10.23 -3.42 6.97
N THR A 13 -10.34 -3.55 8.29
CA THR A 13 -11.52 -4.09 8.98
C THR A 13 -12.36 -3.02 9.68
N ALA A 14 -11.97 -1.75 9.57
CA ALA A 14 -12.66 -0.64 10.23
C ALA A 14 -14.11 -0.47 9.73
N ASP A 15 -14.33 -0.60 8.43
CA ASP A 15 -15.67 -0.68 7.86
C ASP A 15 -16.09 -2.15 7.75
N THR A 16 -17.05 -2.54 8.59
CA THR A 16 -17.55 -3.92 8.62
C THR A 16 -18.25 -4.33 7.34
N ASN A 17 -18.57 -3.41 6.43
CA ASN A 17 -19.16 -3.70 5.12
C ASN A 17 -18.10 -3.89 4.02
N ASP A 18 -16.83 -3.56 4.27
CA ASP A 18 -15.77 -3.75 3.27
C ASP A 18 -15.54 -5.25 3.04
N LEU A 19 -15.91 -5.73 1.86
CA LEU A 19 -15.74 -7.11 1.44
C LEU A 19 -14.26 -7.53 1.47
N ARG A 20 -13.32 -6.60 1.25
CA ARG A 20 -11.89 -6.90 1.34
C ARG A 20 -11.50 -7.24 2.78
N GLY A 21 -11.96 -6.45 3.74
CA GLY A 21 -11.78 -6.70 5.17
C GLY A 21 -12.36 -8.04 5.59
N GLN A 22 -13.60 -8.32 5.17
CA GLN A 22 -14.30 -9.57 5.50
C GLN A 22 -13.66 -10.82 4.88
N LEU A 23 -13.24 -10.73 3.61
CA LEU A 23 -12.79 -11.90 2.85
C LEU A 23 -11.30 -12.17 3.01
N TRP A 24 -10.49 -11.11 3.15
CA TRP A 24 -9.04 -11.25 3.10
C TRP A 24 -8.38 -11.21 4.47
N TYR A 25 -8.97 -10.55 5.47
CA TYR A 25 -8.29 -10.29 6.74
C TYR A 25 -8.81 -11.16 7.88
N GLU A 26 -7.88 -11.74 8.64
CA GLU A 26 -8.19 -12.59 9.80
C GLU A 26 -7.22 -12.28 10.95
N ALA A 27 -7.75 -12.16 12.17
CA ALA A 27 -6.95 -12.19 13.39
C ALA A 27 -6.89 -13.62 13.92
N ARG A 28 -5.69 -14.17 14.06
CA ARG A 28 -5.45 -15.52 14.60
C ARG A 28 -4.97 -15.43 16.03
N ASN A 29 -5.42 -16.38 16.85
CA ASN A 29 -5.16 -16.42 18.29
C ASN A 29 -5.57 -15.12 19.02
N ALA A 30 -6.68 -14.51 18.59
CA ALA A 30 -7.17 -13.26 19.15
C ALA A 30 -7.35 -13.34 20.67
N GLY A 31 -6.84 -12.34 21.39
CA GLY A 31 -6.89 -12.27 22.86
C GLY A 31 -5.80 -13.06 23.58
N THR A 32 -4.80 -13.58 22.86
CA THR A 32 -3.64 -14.27 23.44
C THR A 32 -2.33 -13.51 23.19
N PRO A 33 -1.24 -13.81 23.93
CA PRO A 33 0.08 -13.24 23.63
C PRO A 33 0.61 -13.56 22.23
N ASP A 34 0.07 -14.61 21.59
CA ASP A 34 0.46 -15.06 20.25
C ASP A 34 -0.51 -14.54 19.17
N GLU A 35 -1.24 -13.45 19.42
CA GLU A 35 -2.13 -12.83 18.44
C GLU A 35 -1.35 -12.29 17.23
N PHE A 36 -1.80 -12.62 16.03
CA PHE A 36 -1.26 -12.05 14.80
C PHE A 36 -2.33 -11.91 13.73
N TYR A 37 -2.09 -10.98 12.80
CA TYR A 37 -3.00 -10.66 11.72
C TYR A 37 -2.48 -11.22 10.41
N VAL A 38 -3.39 -11.75 9.59
CA VAL A 38 -3.04 -12.33 8.29
C VAL A 38 -3.93 -11.80 7.17
N VAL A 39 -3.42 -11.93 5.95
CA VAL A 39 -4.12 -11.67 4.70
C VAL A 39 -4.12 -12.92 3.82
N SER A 40 -5.31 -13.32 3.36
CA SER A 40 -5.55 -14.50 2.52
C SER A 40 -5.69 -14.19 1.03
N LYS A 41 -5.55 -12.92 0.61
CA LYS A 41 -5.65 -12.45 -0.79
C LYS A 41 -4.81 -13.29 -1.77
N PHE A 42 -3.66 -13.78 -1.33
CA PHE A 42 -2.75 -14.65 -2.10
C PHE A 42 -2.49 -15.98 -1.36
N ASP A 43 -3.55 -16.63 -0.85
CA ASP A 43 -3.46 -17.89 -0.09
C ASP A 43 -3.83 -19.11 -0.94
N GLY A 44 -3.05 -19.38 -1.97
CA GLY A 44 -3.23 -20.53 -2.85
C GLY A 44 -1.90 -21.19 -3.22
N SER A 45 -1.92 -22.50 -3.49
CA SER A 45 -0.74 -23.24 -3.96
C SER A 45 -0.32 -22.87 -5.39
N PHE A 46 -1.29 -22.38 -6.17
CA PHE A 46 -1.11 -21.90 -7.54
C PHE A 46 -1.97 -20.65 -7.69
N LEU A 47 -1.35 -19.54 -8.08
CA LEU A 47 -2.02 -18.26 -8.23
C LEU A 47 -1.38 -17.46 -9.35
N ASP A 48 -2.21 -16.74 -10.10
CA ASP A 48 -1.75 -15.73 -11.03
C ASP A 48 -1.45 -14.45 -10.25
N VAL A 49 -0.24 -13.90 -10.44
CA VAL A 49 0.17 -12.66 -9.80
C VAL A 49 -0.17 -11.50 -10.74
N PRO A 50 -1.09 -10.60 -10.35
CA PRO A 50 -1.37 -9.42 -11.16
C PRO A 50 -0.13 -8.50 -11.16
N LEU A 51 0.37 -8.16 -12.35
CA LEU A 51 1.43 -7.16 -12.51
C LEU A 51 0.85 -5.76 -12.78
N LEU A 52 -0.30 -5.71 -13.47
CA LEU A 52 -1.05 -4.50 -13.75
C LEU A 52 -2.53 -4.88 -13.83
N HIS A 53 -3.39 -4.08 -13.21
CA HIS A 53 -4.83 -4.30 -13.26
C HIS A 53 -5.58 -2.97 -13.24
N LEU A 54 -6.86 -3.02 -13.61
CA LEU A 54 -7.69 -1.83 -13.79
C LEU A 54 -7.83 -1.01 -12.51
N SER A 55 -7.87 -1.64 -11.33
CA SER A 55 -7.95 -0.90 -10.07
C SER A 55 -6.74 0.01 -9.86
N ASP A 56 -5.52 -0.45 -10.16
CA ASP A 56 -4.33 0.41 -10.08
C ASP A 56 -4.42 1.60 -11.05
N LEU A 57 -4.88 1.36 -12.29
CA LEU A 57 -5.11 2.44 -13.26
C LEU A 57 -6.15 3.47 -12.76
N TYR A 58 -7.21 3.01 -12.10
CA TYR A 58 -8.22 3.89 -11.49
C TYR A 58 -7.65 4.71 -10.34
N LEU A 59 -6.82 4.10 -9.50
CA LEU A 59 -6.16 4.77 -8.38
C LEU A 59 -5.14 5.81 -8.86
N ILE A 60 -4.34 5.48 -9.89
CA ILE A 60 -3.42 6.43 -10.55
C ILE A 60 -4.22 7.60 -11.13
N TYR A 61 -5.30 7.33 -11.86
CA TYR A 61 -6.13 8.38 -12.47
C TYR A 61 -6.78 9.29 -11.42
N ALA A 62 -7.33 8.73 -10.34
CA ALA A 62 -7.92 9.50 -9.26
C ALA A 62 -6.88 10.36 -8.54
N GLU A 63 -5.70 9.80 -8.25
CA GLU A 63 -4.61 10.56 -7.63
C GLU A 63 -4.19 11.75 -8.51
N CYS A 64 -4.01 11.52 -9.82
CA CYS A 64 -3.63 12.56 -10.76
C CYS A 64 -4.66 13.70 -10.80
N ASN A 65 -5.96 13.40 -10.87
CA ASN A 65 -7.00 14.43 -10.87
C ASN A 65 -6.97 15.28 -9.59
N VAL A 66 -6.95 14.64 -8.43
CA VAL A 66 -6.88 15.36 -7.15
C VAL A 66 -5.66 16.27 -7.09
N ARG A 67 -4.49 15.80 -7.53
CA ARG A 67 -3.25 16.59 -7.51
C ARG A 67 -3.23 17.73 -8.53
N LEU A 68 -3.81 17.52 -9.71
CA LEU A 68 -3.75 18.50 -10.80
C LEU A 68 -4.75 19.63 -10.63
N ASN A 69 -5.98 19.31 -10.22
CA ASN A 69 -7.08 20.28 -10.21
C ASN A 69 -8.05 20.09 -9.03
N GLY A 70 -7.70 19.28 -8.03
CA GLY A 70 -8.59 18.99 -6.90
C GLY A 70 -9.82 18.17 -7.29
N ASP A 71 -9.72 17.39 -8.38
CA ASP A 71 -10.82 16.60 -8.94
C ASP A 71 -12.05 17.46 -9.33
N SER A 72 -11.81 18.66 -9.88
CA SER A 72 -12.86 19.64 -10.17
C SER A 72 -13.91 19.17 -11.18
N ASP A 73 -13.59 18.17 -12.00
CA ASP A 73 -14.51 17.55 -12.96
C ASP A 73 -15.21 16.29 -12.42
N GLY A 74 -14.88 15.86 -11.19
CA GLY A 74 -15.44 14.70 -10.50
C GLY A 74 -15.07 13.35 -11.13
N THR A 75 -14.15 13.31 -12.09
CA THR A 75 -13.83 12.09 -12.83
C THR A 75 -12.99 11.12 -11.99
N GLY A 76 -12.12 11.63 -11.13
CA GLY A 76 -11.37 10.85 -10.14
C GLY A 76 -12.29 10.24 -9.08
N LEU A 77 -13.22 11.03 -8.54
CA LEU A 77 -14.25 10.56 -7.61
C LEU A 77 -15.05 9.39 -8.20
N ALA A 78 -15.44 9.51 -9.47
CA ALA A 78 -16.15 8.42 -10.16
C ALA A 78 -15.33 7.12 -10.22
N LYS A 79 -14.00 7.19 -10.37
CA LYS A 79 -13.13 5.99 -10.36
C LYS A 79 -13.01 5.38 -8.96
N ILE A 80 -12.88 6.21 -7.93
CA ILE A 80 -12.81 5.73 -6.55
C ILE A 80 -14.13 5.10 -6.13
N ASN A 81 -15.26 5.72 -6.44
CA ASN A 81 -16.58 5.16 -6.13
C ASN A 81 -16.83 3.83 -6.86
N ALA A 82 -16.33 3.65 -8.08
CA ALA A 82 -16.39 2.34 -8.73
C ALA A 82 -15.63 1.24 -7.96
N LEU A 83 -14.47 1.55 -7.35
CA LEU A 83 -13.73 0.60 -6.52
C LEU A 83 -14.45 0.33 -5.19
N ARG A 84 -14.99 1.38 -4.57
CA ARG A 84 -15.76 1.32 -3.32
C ARG A 84 -17.01 0.47 -3.47
N GLN A 85 -17.79 0.69 -4.53
CA GLN A 85 -18.97 -0.12 -4.85
C GLN A 85 -18.61 -1.60 -5.00
N ARG A 86 -17.52 -1.92 -5.72
CA ARG A 86 -17.04 -3.31 -5.85
C ARG A 86 -16.61 -3.90 -4.50
N ALA A 87 -16.07 -3.07 -3.60
CA ALA A 87 -15.73 -3.47 -2.23
C ALA A 87 -16.95 -3.50 -1.27
N GLY A 88 -18.16 -3.18 -1.73
CA GLY A 88 -19.37 -3.14 -0.89
C GLY A 88 -19.54 -1.86 -0.05
N LEU A 89 -18.72 -0.85 -0.32
CA LEU A 89 -18.71 0.42 0.41
C LEU A 89 -19.66 1.45 -0.19
N THR A 90 -20.11 2.39 0.65
CA THR A 90 -20.88 3.56 0.21
C THR A 90 -20.00 4.54 -0.56
N ASP A 91 -20.57 5.16 -1.59
CA ASP A 91 -19.94 6.22 -2.39
C ASP A 91 -19.51 7.42 -1.53
N LEU A 92 -18.35 7.99 -1.85
CA LEU A 92 -17.92 9.28 -1.35
C LEU A 92 -18.67 10.40 -2.09
N SER A 93 -18.87 11.52 -1.38
CA SER A 93 -19.50 12.72 -1.95
C SER A 93 -18.48 13.74 -2.52
N SER A 94 -17.23 13.62 -2.10
CA SER A 94 -16.09 14.42 -2.56
C SER A 94 -14.83 13.55 -2.53
N LEU A 95 -13.79 13.96 -3.25
CA LEU A 95 -12.52 13.25 -3.25
C LEU A 95 -11.36 14.13 -2.77
N SER A 96 -10.63 13.63 -1.79
CA SER A 96 -9.39 14.19 -1.26
C SER A 96 -8.22 13.25 -1.50
N LEU A 97 -6.99 13.78 -1.41
CA LEU A 97 -5.79 12.98 -1.60
C LEU A 97 -5.67 11.88 -0.53
N ALA A 98 -6.11 12.17 0.70
CA ALA A 98 -6.12 11.22 1.79
C ALA A 98 -7.03 10.01 1.49
N GLU A 99 -8.23 10.26 0.96
CA GLU A 99 -9.16 9.20 0.56
C GLU A 99 -8.58 8.35 -0.58
N VAL A 100 -7.93 8.95 -1.57
CA VAL A 100 -7.24 8.19 -2.63
C VAL A 100 -6.13 7.32 -2.06
N MET A 101 -5.30 7.86 -1.16
CA MET A 101 -4.19 7.11 -0.56
C MET A 101 -4.66 5.98 0.35
N GLN A 102 -5.76 6.19 1.07
CA GLN A 102 -6.40 5.16 1.89
C GLN A 102 -6.94 4.04 0.99
N GLU A 103 -7.73 4.39 -0.03
CA GLU A 103 -8.30 3.41 -0.96
C GLU A 103 -7.19 2.61 -1.67
N ARG A 104 -6.09 3.26 -2.07
CA ARG A 104 -4.92 2.60 -2.67
C ARG A 104 -4.27 1.61 -1.72
N ARG A 105 -4.12 1.95 -0.44
CA ARG A 105 -3.53 1.07 0.58
C ARG A 105 -4.36 -0.19 0.78
N LEU A 106 -5.69 -0.06 0.80
CA LEU A 106 -6.62 -1.18 0.99
C LEU A 106 -6.67 -2.07 -0.26
N GLU A 107 -6.75 -1.46 -1.43
CA GLU A 107 -6.89 -2.18 -2.69
C GLU A 107 -5.62 -2.96 -3.06
N LEU A 108 -4.46 -2.31 -2.98
CA LEU A 108 -3.15 -2.86 -3.42
C LEU A 108 -2.36 -3.51 -2.29
N ALA A 109 -3.04 -3.88 -1.19
CA ALA A 109 -2.42 -4.59 -0.10
C ALA A 109 -1.79 -5.90 -0.62
N PHE A 110 -0.52 -6.12 -0.27
CA PHE A 110 0.31 -7.26 -0.67
C PHE A 110 0.67 -7.34 -2.17
N GLU A 111 0.54 -6.24 -2.93
CA GLU A 111 0.88 -6.18 -4.37
C GLU A 111 2.19 -5.42 -4.66
N GLY A 112 2.99 -5.13 -3.64
CA GLY A 112 4.28 -4.43 -3.80
C GLY A 112 4.18 -2.90 -3.94
N ASP A 113 3.00 -2.30 -3.78
CA ASP A 113 2.78 -0.85 -3.99
C ASP A 113 3.23 0.04 -2.83
N ARG A 114 2.87 -0.33 -1.59
CA ARG A 114 2.88 0.59 -0.44
C ARG A 114 4.21 1.26 -0.16
N LEU A 115 5.33 0.53 -0.23
CA LEU A 115 6.66 1.09 0.06
C LEU A 115 7.02 2.19 -0.94
N PHE A 116 6.83 1.94 -2.24
CA PHE A 116 7.15 2.91 -3.29
C PHE A 116 6.26 4.14 -3.21
N GLN A 117 4.97 3.96 -2.91
CA GLN A 117 4.07 5.09 -2.70
C GLN A 117 4.48 5.94 -1.51
N LEU A 118 4.86 5.33 -0.37
CA LEU A 118 5.36 6.09 0.79
C LEU A 118 6.66 6.84 0.47
N LYS A 119 7.63 6.20 -0.21
CA LYS A 119 8.87 6.90 -0.62
C LYS A 119 8.57 8.07 -1.55
N ARG A 120 7.67 7.89 -2.52
CA ARG A 120 7.27 8.97 -3.43
C ARG A 120 6.57 10.11 -2.69
N GLN A 121 5.71 9.81 -1.73
CA GLN A 121 5.11 10.81 -0.84
C GLN A 121 6.17 11.55 -0.01
N GLY A 122 7.21 10.84 0.44
CA GLY A 122 8.37 11.44 1.12
C GLY A 122 9.10 12.46 0.25
N VAL A 123 9.38 12.12 -1.01
CA VAL A 123 9.97 13.04 -2.00
C VAL A 123 9.10 14.29 -2.20
N LEU A 124 7.77 14.16 -2.10
CA LEU A 124 6.81 15.26 -2.22
C LEU A 124 6.61 16.05 -0.91
N GLY A 125 7.27 15.65 0.19
CA GLY A 125 7.16 16.29 1.50
C GLY A 125 5.89 15.93 2.29
N GLU A 126 5.10 14.95 1.83
CA GLU A 126 3.82 14.57 2.42
C GLU A 126 3.97 13.73 3.69
N ILE A 127 5.06 12.96 3.78
CA ILE A 127 5.44 12.18 4.96
C ILE A 127 6.93 12.33 5.21
N GLN A 128 7.37 12.10 6.44
CA GLN A 128 8.78 12.19 6.80
C GLN A 128 9.36 10.84 7.26
N THR A 129 8.51 9.92 7.74
CA THR A 129 8.98 8.63 8.27
C THR A 129 8.18 7.43 7.77
N ILE A 130 8.86 6.29 7.62
CA ILE A 130 8.32 4.98 7.30
C ILE A 130 8.73 4.02 8.42
N ARG A 131 7.75 3.54 9.20
CA ARG A 131 7.99 2.66 10.37
C ARG A 131 8.99 3.25 11.38
N GLY A 132 8.98 4.58 11.54
CA GLY A 132 9.84 5.30 12.49
C GLY A 132 11.24 5.65 11.94
N ALA A 133 11.59 5.21 10.74
CA ALA A 133 12.81 5.62 10.04
C ALA A 133 12.52 6.73 9.04
N ASP A 134 13.49 7.60 8.75
CA ASP A 134 13.35 8.60 7.69
C ASP A 134 13.11 7.92 6.34
N TRP A 135 12.27 8.52 5.50
CA TRP A 135 11.84 7.90 4.23
C TRP A 135 12.99 7.67 3.23
N ASP A 136 14.09 8.41 3.37
CA ASP A 136 15.29 8.41 2.54
C ASP A 136 16.51 7.75 3.20
N CYS A 137 16.34 7.08 4.34
CA CYS A 137 17.47 6.41 4.98
C CYS A 137 18.11 5.34 4.06
N PRO A 138 19.46 5.18 4.09
CA PRO A 138 20.17 4.29 3.17
C PRO A 138 19.68 2.83 3.17
N GLY A 139 19.27 2.31 4.32
CA GLY A 139 18.79 0.95 4.53
C GLY A 139 17.42 0.65 3.91
N MET A 140 16.74 1.65 3.33
CA MET A 140 15.55 1.47 2.50
C MET A 140 15.89 1.12 1.04
N VAL A 141 17.18 0.96 0.72
CA VAL A 141 17.69 0.48 -0.56
C VAL A 141 18.33 -0.88 -0.35
N LEU A 142 18.00 -1.84 -1.21
CA LEU A 142 18.63 -3.16 -1.19
C LEU A 142 20.13 -3.01 -1.43
N GLN A 143 20.92 -3.68 -0.59
CA GLN A 143 22.37 -3.75 -0.78
C GLN A 143 22.70 -4.51 -2.05
N PHE A 144 23.73 -4.04 -2.75
CA PHE A 144 24.25 -4.81 -3.87
C PHE A 144 24.67 -6.22 -3.41
N PRO A 145 24.41 -7.25 -4.23
CA PRO A 145 24.91 -8.58 -3.96
C PRO A 145 26.42 -8.57 -3.72
N ASN A 146 26.89 -9.37 -2.77
CA ASN A 146 28.31 -9.40 -2.40
C ASN A 146 29.26 -9.70 -3.59
N PHE A 147 28.80 -10.42 -4.61
CA PHE A 147 29.62 -10.73 -5.78
C PHE A 147 29.93 -9.51 -6.65
N GLU A 148 29.13 -8.44 -6.59
CA GLU A 148 29.35 -7.23 -7.39
C GLU A 148 30.68 -6.53 -7.04
N GLY A 149 31.12 -6.60 -5.78
CA GLY A 149 32.41 -6.04 -5.34
C GLY A 149 33.65 -6.78 -5.85
N THR A 150 33.48 -7.89 -6.57
CA THR A 150 34.59 -8.54 -7.29
C THR A 150 34.96 -7.79 -8.58
N ALA A 151 34.05 -6.94 -9.08
CA ALA A 151 34.32 -6.09 -10.24
C ALA A 151 35.24 -4.92 -9.84
N GLN A 152 36.33 -4.74 -10.58
CA GLN A 152 37.28 -3.66 -10.33
C GLN A 152 36.58 -2.30 -10.48
N GLY A 153 36.60 -1.50 -9.40
CA GLY A 153 36.02 -0.15 -9.38
C GLY A 153 34.55 -0.07 -8.98
N PHE A 154 33.91 -1.19 -8.59
CA PHE A 154 32.56 -1.18 -8.04
C PHE A 154 32.53 -0.53 -6.65
N VAL A 155 31.53 0.34 -6.40
CA VAL A 155 31.32 1.02 -5.12
C VAL A 155 29.95 0.61 -4.58
N TYR A 156 29.94 0.04 -3.38
CA TYR A 156 28.70 -0.33 -2.69
C TYR A 156 27.88 0.90 -2.30
N ASN A 157 26.56 0.75 -2.24
CA ASN A 157 25.69 1.76 -1.68
C ASN A 157 25.85 1.85 -0.15
N GLU A 158 25.47 2.98 0.42
CA GLU A 158 25.49 3.16 1.88
C GLU A 158 24.53 2.16 2.57
N GLU A 159 24.92 1.72 3.76
CA GLU A 159 24.20 0.72 4.57
C GLU A 159 23.52 1.39 5.78
N GLY A 160 22.38 0.83 6.21
CA GLY A 160 21.76 1.19 7.50
C GLY A 160 21.12 2.57 7.56
N GLY A 161 21.22 3.26 8.71
CA GLY A 161 20.69 4.62 8.89
C GLY A 161 19.17 4.72 9.06
N CYS A 162 18.46 3.60 9.21
CA CYS A 162 17.01 3.55 9.40
C CYS A 162 16.59 3.35 10.88
N ASN A 163 17.46 3.76 11.82
CA ASN A 163 17.52 3.45 13.26
C ASN A 163 18.20 2.12 13.62
#